data_AF-A0A9E3QG48-F1
#
_entry.id   AF-A0A9E3QG48-F1
#
_cell.length_a   1.000
_cell.length_b   1.000
_cell.length_c   1.000
_cell.angle_alpha   90.00
_cell.angle_beta   90.00
_cell.angle_gamma   90.00
#
_symmetry.space_group_name_H-M   'P 1'
#
loop_
_entity.id
_entity.type
_entity.pdbx_description
1 polymer ?
#
loop_
_entity_poly.entity_id
_entity_poly.type
_entity_poly.pdbx_seq_one_letter_code
_entity_poly.pdbx_strand_id
1 'polypeptide(L)'
;MRLTLRTLLAWLDDTLPPAEVREIGQQVSETPVAQELVERIHRVTRRRRLTVPPSTGPEATDPNLVASYLDNELPPDQVAEFEKRCLTSDVHLAEVASVHQILSLIGQKAKVPPEARQRMYHLVRGREAVSSRVPRAFAPPKPEPITAPVPPWT
;
A
#
# COMPACT_ATOMS: atom_id res chain seq x y z
N MET A 1 7.34 8.92 -12.95
CA MET A 1 7.62 7.75 -12.06
C MET A 1 8.63 6.79 -12.70
N ARG A 2 9.25 5.88 -11.91
CA ARG A 2 10.04 4.76 -12.44
C ARG A 2 9.13 3.55 -12.65
N LEU A 3 9.22 2.91 -13.82
CA LEU A 3 8.48 1.70 -14.13
C LEU A 3 9.15 0.48 -13.47
N THR A 4 8.76 0.15 -12.24
CA THR A 4 9.19 -1.07 -11.54
C THR A 4 8.13 -2.16 -11.62
N LEU A 5 8.50 -3.40 -11.26
CA LEU A 5 7.54 -4.51 -11.20
C LEU A 5 6.38 -4.18 -10.25
N ARG A 6 6.67 -3.56 -9.10
CA ARG A 6 5.65 -3.16 -8.13
C ARG A 6 4.66 -2.14 -8.72
N THR A 7 5.16 -1.11 -9.39
CA THR A 7 4.30 -0.08 -10.02
C THR A 7 3.44 -0.69 -11.12
N LEU A 8 3.98 -1.66 -11.86
CA LEU A 8 3.22 -2.38 -12.89
C LEU A 8 2.09 -3.23 -12.28
N LEU A 9 2.36 -3.96 -11.18
CA LEU A 9 1.33 -4.73 -10.47
C LEU A 9 0.25 -3.82 -9.88
N ALA A 10 0.64 -2.70 -9.29
CA ALA A 10 -0.30 -1.70 -8.76
C ALA A 10 -1.21 -1.13 -9.86
N TRP A 11 -0.67 -0.93 -11.07
CA TRP A 11 -1.45 -0.51 -12.23
C TRP A 11 -2.40 -1.60 -12.72
N LEU A 12 -1.97 -2.87 -12.76
CA LEU A 12 -2.80 -4.00 -13.22
C LEU A 12 -3.98 -4.29 -12.29
N ASP A 13 -3.81 -4.10 -10.99
CA ASP A 13 -4.83 -4.39 -9.98
C ASP A 13 -5.60 -3.14 -9.51
N ASP A 14 -5.55 -2.03 -10.27
CA ASP A 14 -6.27 -0.78 -10.02
C ASP A 14 -6.05 -0.16 -8.62
N THR A 15 -4.84 -0.33 -8.05
CA THR A 15 -4.50 0.23 -6.72
C THR A 15 -3.81 1.59 -6.78
N LEU A 16 -3.46 2.08 -7.98
CA LEU A 16 -2.81 3.38 -8.18
C LEU A 16 -3.79 4.57 -8.16
N PRO A 17 -3.32 5.78 -7.75
CA PRO A 17 -4.08 7.01 -7.90
C PRO A 17 -4.41 7.33 -9.38
N PRO A 18 -5.54 7.99 -9.68
CA PRO A 18 -5.97 8.26 -11.06
C PRO A 18 -4.98 9.05 -11.92
N ALA A 19 -4.16 9.90 -11.31
CA ALA A 19 -3.13 10.65 -12.02
C ALA A 19 -2.00 9.75 -12.54
N GLU A 20 -1.58 8.78 -11.72
CA GLU A 20 -0.48 7.85 -12.03
C GLU A 20 -0.91 6.80 -13.05
N VAL A 21 -2.17 6.34 -13.01
CA VAL A 21 -2.70 5.35 -13.95
C VAL A 21 -2.51 5.76 -15.41
N ARG A 22 -2.70 7.05 -15.73
CA ARG A 22 -2.54 7.56 -17.09
C ARG A 22 -1.07 7.60 -17.51
N GLU A 23 -0.20 8.07 -16.62
CA GLU A 23 1.25 8.14 -16.89
C GLU A 23 1.83 6.73 -17.10
N ILE A 24 1.50 5.78 -16.22
CA ILE A 24 1.97 4.40 -16.33
C ILE A 24 1.37 3.71 -17.57
N GLY A 25 0.09 3.92 -17.86
CA GLY A 25 -0.54 3.39 -19.08
C GLY A 25 0.18 3.87 -20.35
N GLN A 26 0.56 5.15 -20.41
CA GLN A 26 1.36 5.67 -21.52
C GLN A 26 2.74 5.03 -21.58
N GLN A 27 3.47 4.95 -20.45
CA GLN A 27 4.80 4.33 -20.39
C GLN A 27 4.79 2.86 -20.83
N VAL A 28 3.76 2.10 -20.43
CA VAL A 28 3.57 0.70 -20.86
C VAL A 28 3.28 0.63 -22.36
N SER A 29 2.48 1.54 -22.91
CA SER A 29 2.22 1.57 -24.36
C SER A 29 3.44 1.92 -25.20
N GLU A 30 4.35 2.74 -24.67
CA GLU A 30 5.57 3.18 -25.37
C GLU A 30 6.72 2.17 -25.24
N THR A 31 6.69 1.30 -24.23
CA THR A 31 7.79 0.38 -23.90
C THR A 31 7.42 -1.07 -24.23
N PRO A 32 7.96 -1.67 -25.31
CA PRO A 32 7.63 -3.05 -25.70
C PRO A 32 7.92 -4.09 -24.61
N VAL A 33 9.02 -3.92 -23.87
CA VAL A 33 9.40 -4.80 -22.75
C VAL A 33 8.33 -4.81 -21.65
N ALA A 34 7.68 -3.67 -21.42
CA ALA A 34 6.61 -3.56 -20.42
C ALA A 34 5.36 -4.31 -20.88
N GLN A 35 5.03 -4.24 -22.17
CA GLN A 35 3.90 -4.97 -22.76
C GLN A 35 4.11 -6.48 -22.65
N GLU A 36 5.30 -6.96 -23.01
CA GLU A 36 5.66 -8.37 -22.88
C GLU A 36 5.59 -8.83 -21.42
N LEU A 37 6.03 -8.00 -20.48
CA LEU A 37 5.92 -8.31 -19.05
C LEU A 37 4.46 -8.39 -18.59
N VAL A 38 3.59 -7.48 -19.03
CA VAL A 38 2.14 -7.53 -18.74
C VAL A 38 1.51 -8.82 -19.28
N GLU A 39 1.78 -9.15 -20.54
CA GLU A 39 1.29 -10.39 -21.15
C GLU A 39 1.79 -11.62 -20.40
N ARG A 40 3.07 -11.62 -20.01
CA ARG A 40 3.67 -12.68 -19.22
C ARG A 40 3.00 -12.80 -17.86
N ILE A 41 2.76 -11.70 -17.15
CA ILE A 41 2.05 -11.68 -15.85
C ILE A 41 0.66 -12.30 -16.02
N HIS A 42 -0.14 -11.88 -17.00
CA HIS A 42 -1.45 -12.47 -17.27
C HIS A 42 -1.40 -13.96 -17.60
N ARG A 43 -0.36 -14.40 -18.33
CA ARG A 43 -0.17 -15.80 -18.69
C ARG A 43 0.17 -16.65 -17.47
N VAL A 44 1.09 -16.21 -16.62
CA VAL A 44 1.56 -17.00 -15.48
C VAL A 44 0.51 -17.09 -14.36
N THR A 45 -0.24 -16.02 -14.08
CA THR A 45 -1.30 -16.02 -13.07
C THR A 45 -2.48 -16.93 -13.44
N ARG A 46 -2.75 -17.11 -14.75
CA ARG A 46 -3.82 -18.00 -15.23
C ARG A 46 -3.38 -19.44 -15.47
N ARG A 47 -2.08 -19.75 -15.33
CA ARG A 47 -1.53 -21.07 -15.65
C ARG A 47 -1.78 -22.07 -14.52
N ARG A 48 -2.82 -22.89 -14.66
CA ARG A 48 -3.23 -23.91 -13.65
C ARG A 48 -2.15 -24.91 -13.20
N ARG A 49 -1.15 -25.18 -14.03
CA ARG A 49 -0.05 -26.12 -13.72
C ARG A 49 1.17 -25.44 -13.10
N LEU A 50 1.14 -24.12 -12.95
CA LEU A 50 2.21 -23.41 -12.29
C LEU A 50 2.05 -23.65 -10.78
N THR A 51 3.06 -24.27 -10.18
CA THR A 51 3.08 -24.58 -8.76
C THR A 51 3.62 -23.39 -7.97
N VAL A 52 3.48 -23.45 -6.64
CA VAL A 52 4.15 -22.51 -5.73
C VAL A 52 5.66 -22.76 -5.70
N PRO A 53 6.48 -21.76 -5.33
CA PRO A 53 7.89 -22.00 -5.08
C PRO A 53 8.10 -23.09 -4.02
N PRO A 54 9.17 -23.90 -4.13
CA PRO A 54 9.46 -24.92 -3.14
C PRO A 54 9.80 -24.28 -1.78
N SER A 55 9.56 -25.01 -0.69
CA SER A 55 9.92 -24.53 0.66
C SER A 55 11.42 -24.63 0.97
N THR A 56 12.18 -25.40 0.17
CA THR A 56 13.61 -25.64 0.36
C THR A 56 14.36 -25.64 -0.97
N GLY A 57 15.64 -25.29 -0.92
CA GLY A 57 16.53 -25.26 -2.09
C GLY A 57 16.77 -23.87 -2.67
N PRO A 58 17.50 -23.78 -3.80
CA PRO A 58 17.90 -22.50 -4.39
C PRO A 58 16.74 -21.65 -4.93
N GLU A 59 15.68 -22.32 -5.39
CA GLU A 59 14.46 -21.69 -5.91
C GLU A 59 13.42 -21.43 -4.80
N ALA A 60 13.77 -21.68 -3.54
CA ALA A 60 12.87 -21.42 -2.43
C ALA A 60 12.72 -19.93 -2.19
N THR A 61 11.49 -19.53 -1.91
CA THR A 61 11.16 -18.16 -1.54
C THR A 61 10.53 -18.14 -0.17
N ASP A 62 11.07 -17.27 0.69
CA ASP A 62 10.49 -17.01 2.00
C ASP A 62 9.22 -16.18 1.83
N PRO A 63 8.05 -16.65 2.28
CA PRO A 63 6.81 -15.87 2.21
C PRO A 63 6.90 -14.51 2.91
N ASN A 64 7.74 -14.38 3.96
CA ASN A 64 7.92 -13.09 4.63
C ASN A 64 8.66 -12.08 3.74
N LEU A 65 9.58 -12.54 2.90
CA LEU A 65 10.25 -11.70 1.91
C LEU A 65 9.24 -11.14 0.91
N VAL A 66 8.31 -11.99 0.43
CA VAL A 66 7.22 -11.58 -0.47
C VAL A 66 6.32 -10.54 0.21
N ALA A 67 5.95 -10.77 1.47
CA ALA A 67 5.15 -9.83 2.24
C ALA A 67 5.85 -8.47 2.39
N SER A 68 7.10 -8.45 2.86
CA SER A 68 7.88 -7.22 3.00
C SER A 68 8.09 -6.49 1.66
N TYR A 69 8.16 -7.21 0.54
CA TYR A 69 8.21 -6.59 -0.79
C TYR A 69 6.91 -5.86 -1.16
N LEU A 70 5.76 -6.47 -0.86
CA LEU A 70 4.44 -5.92 -1.16
C LEU A 70 4.07 -4.77 -0.24
N ASP A 71 4.47 -4.83 1.03
CA ASP A 71 4.23 -3.80 2.04
C ASP A 71 5.19 -2.60 1.93
N ASN A 72 6.13 -2.62 0.97
CA ASN A 72 7.20 -1.62 0.80
C ASN A 72 8.16 -1.51 2.01
N GLU A 73 8.35 -2.58 2.77
CA GLU A 73 9.24 -2.61 3.93
C GLU A 73 10.67 -3.08 3.60
N LEU A 74 10.89 -3.62 2.39
CA LEU A 74 12.22 -4.04 1.96
C LEU A 74 13.16 -2.87 1.64
N PRO A 75 14.45 -2.99 2.00
CA PRO A 75 15.46 -2.02 1.60
C PRO A 75 15.68 -2.05 0.07
N PRO A 76 16.09 -0.92 -0.54
CA PRO A 76 16.15 -0.78 -2.00
C PRO A 76 17.06 -1.80 -2.68
N ASP A 77 18.15 -2.22 -2.04
CA ASP A 77 19.06 -3.23 -2.57
C ASP A 77 18.39 -4.61 -2.68
N GLN A 78 17.60 -4.99 -1.67
CA GLN A 78 16.86 -6.25 -1.66
C GLN A 78 15.66 -6.22 -2.62
N VAL A 79 15.04 -5.04 -2.80
CA VAL A 79 13.99 -4.84 -3.81
C VAL A 79 14.52 -5.15 -5.20
N ALA A 80 15.68 -4.60 -5.58
CA ALA A 80 16.26 -4.84 -6.90
C ALA A 80 16.63 -6.32 -7.13
N GLU A 81 17.18 -6.99 -6.12
CA GLU A 81 17.50 -8.43 -6.20
C GLU A 81 16.24 -9.28 -6.34
N PHE A 82 15.20 -8.97 -5.56
CA PHE A 82 13.94 -9.69 -5.58
C PHE A 82 13.19 -9.49 -6.90
N GLU A 83 13.15 -8.26 -7.43
CA GLU A 83 12.56 -7.98 -8.74
C GLU A 83 13.29 -8.74 -9.85
N LYS A 84 14.62 -8.79 -9.82
CA LYS A 84 15.40 -9.58 -10.77
C LYS A 84 15.04 -11.06 -10.71
N ARG A 85 14.83 -11.60 -9.51
CA ARG A 85 14.40 -13.00 -9.31
C ARG A 85 13.02 -13.26 -9.91
N CYS A 86 12.06 -12.37 -9.66
CA CYS A 86 10.72 -12.43 -10.24
C CYS A 86 10.76 -12.36 -11.78
N LEU A 87 11.59 -11.48 -12.35
CA LEU A 87 11.73 -11.38 -13.80
C LEU A 87 12.40 -12.62 -14.42
N THR A 88 13.20 -13.37 -13.67
CA THR A 88 13.90 -14.57 -14.17
C THR A 88 13.03 -15.83 -14.08
N SER A 89 12.13 -15.93 -13.09
CA SER A 89 11.37 -17.15 -12.80
C SER A 89 9.85 -16.92 -12.82
N ASP A 90 9.16 -17.65 -13.69
CA ASP A 90 7.69 -17.57 -13.83
C ASP A 90 6.96 -17.93 -12.53
N VAL A 91 7.52 -18.85 -11.73
CA VAL A 91 6.93 -19.28 -10.45
C VAL A 91 6.91 -18.12 -9.45
N HIS A 92 8.03 -17.41 -9.32
CA HIS A 92 8.16 -16.25 -8.45
C HIS A 92 7.29 -15.08 -8.95
N LEU A 93 7.28 -14.83 -10.25
CA LEU A 93 6.43 -13.80 -10.85
C LEU A 93 4.95 -14.06 -10.57
N ALA A 94 4.51 -15.31 -10.72
CA ALA A 94 3.13 -15.68 -10.46
C ALA A 94 2.77 -15.60 -8.97
N GLU A 95 3.67 -15.99 -8.07
CA GLU A 95 3.45 -15.86 -6.64
C GLU A 95 3.19 -14.40 -6.27
N VAL A 96 4.11 -13.49 -6.61
CA VAL A 96 3.99 -12.06 -6.26
C VAL A 96 2.77 -11.44 -6.91
N ALA A 97 2.52 -11.71 -8.21
CA ALA A 97 1.37 -11.17 -8.92
C ALA A 97 0.04 -11.69 -8.33
N SER A 98 -0.05 -12.97 -7.98
CA SER A 98 -1.27 -13.54 -7.42
C SER A 98 -1.55 -13.02 -6.02
N VAL A 99 -0.52 -12.89 -5.17
CA VAL A 99 -0.67 -12.31 -3.82
C VAL A 99 -1.10 -10.86 -3.91
N HIS A 100 -0.45 -10.06 -4.77
CA HIS A 100 -0.84 -8.66 -4.99
C HIS A 100 -2.31 -8.53 -5.44
N GLN A 101 -2.75 -9.35 -6.40
CA GLN A 101 -4.13 -9.38 -6.87
C GLN A 101 -5.12 -9.73 -5.73
N ILE A 102 -4.82 -10.76 -4.94
CA ILE A 102 -5.66 -11.17 -3.81
C ILE A 102 -5.76 -10.03 -2.78
N LEU A 103 -4.64 -9.38 -2.45
CA LEU A 103 -4.62 -8.26 -1.52
C LEU A 103 -5.43 -7.06 -2.03
N SER A 104 -5.38 -6.77 -3.33
CA SER A 104 -6.21 -5.72 -3.96
C SER A 104 -7.71 -5.99 -3.76
N LEU A 105 -8.14 -7.25 -3.91
CA LEU A 105 -9.55 -7.63 -3.71
C LEU A 105 -10.01 -7.50 -2.25
N ILE A 106 -9.13 -7.74 -1.28
CA ILE A 106 -9.45 -7.72 0.17
C ILE A 106 -9.35 -6.31 0.77
N GLY A 107 -8.71 -5.36 0.08
CA GLY A 107 -8.50 -3.99 0.55
C GLY A 107 -9.79 -3.18 0.84
N GLN A 108 -10.96 -3.66 0.42
CA GLN A 108 -12.22 -3.00 0.73
C GLN A 108 -12.61 -3.22 2.20
N LYS A 109 -12.75 -2.12 2.94
CA LYS A 109 -13.26 -2.16 4.32
C LYS A 109 -14.61 -2.89 4.36
N ALA A 110 -14.73 -3.86 5.26
CA ALA A 110 -16.00 -4.52 5.51
C ALA A 110 -17.08 -3.48 5.83
N LYS A 111 -18.21 -3.56 5.13
CA LYS A 111 -19.36 -2.68 5.36
C LYS A 111 -20.00 -3.08 6.68
N VAL A 112 -19.65 -2.38 7.76
CA VAL A 112 -20.26 -2.58 9.09
C VAL A 112 -21.57 -1.80 9.15
N PRO A 113 -22.73 -2.46 9.40
CA PRO A 113 -24.00 -1.76 9.59
C PRO A 113 -23.92 -0.76 10.75
N PRO A 114 -24.52 0.45 10.64
CA PRO A 114 -24.50 1.45 11.71
C PRO A 114 -25.00 0.92 13.06
N GLU A 115 -26.03 0.08 13.05
CA GLU A 115 -26.58 -0.55 14.25
C GLU A 115 -25.60 -1.50 14.93
N ALA A 116 -24.84 -2.29 14.16
CA ALA A 116 -23.80 -3.15 14.69
C ALA A 116 -22.68 -2.33 15.35
N ARG A 117 -22.28 -1.22 14.72
CA ARG A 117 -21.31 -0.27 15.27
C ARG A 117 -21.81 0.36 16.56
N GLN A 118 -23.07 0.78 16.63
CA GLN A 118 -23.68 1.36 17.84
C GLN A 118 -23.72 0.35 18.98
N ARG A 119 -24.18 -0.88 18.72
CA ARG A 119 -24.20 -1.96 19.73
C ARG A 119 -22.81 -2.25 20.28
N MET A 120 -21.79 -2.27 19.42
CA MET A 120 -20.40 -2.46 19.85
C MET A 120 -19.94 -1.38 20.84
N TYR A 121 -20.26 -0.10 20.62
CA TYR A 121 -19.93 0.96 21.57
C TYR A 121 -20.64 0.82 22.92
N HIS A 122 -21.82 0.20 22.96
CA HIS A 122 -22.53 -0.09 24.21
C HIS A 122 -22.00 -1.32 24.97
N LEU A 123 -21.16 -2.15 24.34
CA LEU A 123 -20.52 -3.29 25.00
C LEU A 123 -19.36 -2.86 25.91
N VAL A 124 -18.62 -1.82 25.53
CA VAL A 124 -17.54 -1.26 26.35
C VAL A 124 -18.16 -0.50 27.53
N ARG A 125 -17.78 -0.87 28.76
CA ARG A 125 -18.27 -0.24 30.00
C ARG A 125 -17.10 0.40 30.76
N GLY A 126 -17.38 1.39 31.61
CA GLY A 126 -16.37 2.03 32.46
C GLY A 126 -15.61 3.17 31.79
N ARG A 127 -14.40 3.47 32.28
CA ARG A 127 -13.58 4.63 31.85
C ARG A 127 -13.21 4.60 30.37
N GLU A 128 -13.11 3.40 29.79
CA GLU A 128 -12.78 3.16 28.37
C GLU A 128 -13.96 3.46 27.43
N ALA A 129 -15.20 3.44 27.94
CA ALA A 129 -16.40 3.82 27.19
C ALA A 129 -16.53 5.34 27.02
N VAL A 130 -15.82 6.11 27.87
CA VAL A 130 -15.71 7.55 27.73
C VAL A 130 -14.77 7.79 26.56
N SER A 131 -15.35 7.99 25.37
CA SER A 131 -14.61 8.49 24.22
C SER A 131 -13.75 9.65 24.71
N SER A 132 -12.43 9.51 24.58
CA SER A 132 -11.49 10.62 24.70
C SER A 132 -11.75 11.56 23.52
N ARG A 133 -12.87 12.28 23.57
CA ARG A 133 -13.04 13.52 22.84
C ARG A 133 -11.87 14.37 23.29
N VAL A 134 -10.88 14.47 22.42
CA VAL A 134 -9.76 15.40 22.53
C VAL A 134 -10.34 16.71 23.08
N PRO A 135 -9.89 17.20 24.25
CA PRO A 135 -10.33 18.47 24.75
C PRO A 135 -10.00 19.51 23.68
N ARG A 136 -11.03 20.28 23.31
CA ARG A 136 -10.99 21.55 22.60
C ARG A 136 -9.56 22.12 22.55
N ALA A 137 -9.02 22.28 21.34
CA ALA A 137 -7.75 22.95 21.10
C ALA A 137 -7.60 24.13 22.06
N PHE A 138 -6.51 24.16 22.81
CA PHE A 138 -6.15 25.27 23.68
C PHE A 138 -6.06 26.50 22.76
N ALA A 139 -7.11 27.30 22.71
CA ALA A 139 -7.05 28.59 22.05
C ALA A 139 -6.10 29.43 22.90
N PRO A 140 -4.94 29.87 22.38
CA PRO A 140 -4.09 30.77 23.15
C PRO A 140 -4.93 32.01 23.51
N PRO A 141 -4.83 32.52 24.75
CA PRO A 141 -5.54 33.74 25.11
C PRO A 141 -5.14 34.83 24.12
N LYS A 142 -6.13 35.55 23.57
CA LYS A 142 -5.86 36.71 22.72
C LYS A 142 -4.96 37.65 23.51
N PRO A 143 -3.83 38.13 22.94
CA PRO A 143 -2.99 39.09 23.63
C PRO A 143 -3.85 40.31 23.98
N GLU A 144 -3.89 40.67 25.26
CA GLU A 144 -4.54 41.90 25.70
C GLU A 144 -3.87 43.08 24.98
N PRO A 145 -4.66 44.03 24.44
CA PRO A 145 -4.10 45.21 23.82
C PRO A 145 -3.29 45.96 24.89
N ILE A 146 -1.98 46.07 24.66
CA ILE A 146 -1.07 46.86 25.50
C ILE A 146 -1.55 48.31 25.43
N THR A 147 -2.36 48.70 26.41
CA THR A 147 -2.89 50.06 26.58
C THR A 147 -2.00 50.82 27.57
N ALA A 148 -0.69 50.58 27.53
CA ALA A 148 0.27 51.37 28.27
C ALA A 148 0.72 52.53 27.36
N PRO A 149 0.64 53.79 27.81
CA PRO A 149 1.19 54.91 27.06
C PRO A 149 2.69 54.72 26.88
N VAL A 150 3.17 54.90 25.65
CA VAL A 150 4.59 54.82 25.29
C VAL A 150 5.35 55.87 26.10
N PRO A 151 6.38 55.51 26.89
CA PRO A 151 7.17 56.51 27.59
C PRO A 151 7.96 57.36 26.58
N PRO A 152 8.13 58.67 26.84
CA PRO A 152 8.88 59.53 25.94
C PRO A 152 10.36 59.14 25.94
N TRP A 153 10.89 59.01 24.72
CA TRP A 153 12.30 58.87 24.38
C TRP A 153 13.13 59.91 25.15
N THR A 154 14.16 59.45 25.85
CA THR A 154 15.27 60.28 26.32
C THR A 154 16.47 60.05 25.42
#